data_AF-A0A4R7FR97-F1
#
_entry.id   AF-A0A4R7FR97-F1
#
_cell.length_a   1.000
_cell.length_b   1.000
_cell.length_c   1.000
_cell.angle_alpha   90.00
_cell.angle_beta   90.00
_cell.angle_gamma   90.00
#
_symmetry.space_group_name_H-M   'P 1'
#
loop_
_entity.id
_entity.type
_entity.pdbx_description
1 polymer ?
#
loop_
_entity_poly.entity_id
_entity_poly.type
_entity_poly.pdbx_seq_one_letter_code
_entity_poly.pdbx_strand_id
1 'polypeptide(L)' 'MLSELGAAFRQLKPADAALVSLVGIEGMTVAAAAQVLGLSAGNARTRLYRSRQRLRAVLDGTVPMLPVAALTTTEGADE' A
#
# COMPACT_ATOMS: atom_id res chain seq x y z
N MET A 1 -2.35 -15.50 -10.54
CA MET A 1 -2.89 -15.19 -9.19
C MET A 1 -1.84 -14.93 -8.11
N LEU A 2 -1.20 -15.95 -7.49
CA LEU A 2 -0.31 -15.68 -6.34
C LEU A 2 0.95 -14.86 -6.73
N SER A 3 1.51 -15.15 -7.90
CA SER A 3 2.64 -14.40 -8.48
C SER A 3 2.28 -12.94 -8.80
N GLU A 4 1.04 -12.70 -9.20
CA GLU A 4 0.53 -11.35 -9.53
C GLU A 4 0.29 -10.54 -8.26
N LEU A 5 -0.26 -11.16 -7.22
CA LEU A 5 -0.41 -10.51 -5.92
C LEU A 5 0.94 -10.10 -5.33
N GLY A 6 1.95 -10.98 -5.42
CA GLY A 6 3.31 -10.66 -4.96
C GLY A 6 3.95 -9.50 -5.73
N ALA A 7 3.73 -9.44 -7.04
CA ALA A 7 4.18 -8.31 -7.86
C ALA A 7 3.39 -7.02 -7.57
N ALA A 8 2.10 -7.10 -7.28
CA ALA A 8 1.29 -5.96 -6.85
C ALA A 8 1.74 -5.41 -5.50
N PHE A 9 2.09 -6.28 -4.55
CA PHE A 9 2.68 -5.90 -3.26
C PHE A 9 4.00 -5.15 -3.43
N ARG A 10 4.86 -5.59 -4.35
CA ARG A 10 6.14 -4.90 -4.65
C ARG A 10 5.96 -3.51 -5.25
N GLN A 11 4.79 -3.18 -5.80
CA GLN A 11 4.49 -1.84 -6.30
C GLN A 11 3.96 -0.88 -5.23
N LEU A 12 3.62 -1.37 -4.04
CA LEU A 12 3.25 -0.52 -2.93
C LEU A 12 4.51 0.18 -2.38
N LYS A 13 4.35 1.41 -1.87
CA LYS A 13 5.43 2.03 -1.10
C LYS A 13 5.75 1.14 0.13
N PRO A 14 6.99 1.12 0.64
CA PRO A 14 7.37 0.23 1.74
C PRO A 14 6.44 0.32 2.95
N ALA A 15 6.10 1.54 3.37
CA ALA A 15 5.20 1.77 4.49
C ALA A 15 3.73 1.41 4.18
N ASP A 16 3.32 1.30 2.92
CA ASP A 16 1.98 0.83 2.54
C ASP A 16 1.93 -0.70 2.58
N ALA A 17 2.96 -1.36 2.03
CA ALA A 17 3.08 -2.82 2.08
C ALA A 17 3.13 -3.33 3.53
N ALA A 18 3.93 -2.69 4.38
CA ALA A 18 4.00 -3.01 5.80
C ALA A 18 2.64 -2.84 6.50
N LEU A 19 1.93 -1.75 6.20
CA LEU A 19 0.61 -1.49 6.78
C LEU A 19 -0.43 -2.55 6.37
N VAL A 20 -0.39 -2.99 5.10
CA VAL A 20 -1.26 -4.09 4.63
C VAL A 20 -0.89 -5.40 5.31
N SER A 21 0.39 -5.73 5.49
CA SER A 21 0.81 -6.96 6.19
C SER A 21 0.39 -6.96 7.66
N LEU A 22 0.69 -5.90 8.41
CA LEU A 22 0.36 -5.82 9.84
C LEU A 22 -1.16 -5.94 10.09
N VAL A 23 -1.98 -5.30 9.25
CA VAL A 23 -3.44 -5.34 9.43
C VAL A 23 -4.06 -6.60 8.82
N GLY A 24 -3.63 -6.99 7.62
CA GLY A 24 -4.27 -8.05 6.83
C GLY A 24 -3.75 -9.45 7.11
N ILE A 25 -2.52 -9.59 7.61
CA ILE A 25 -1.87 -10.87 7.90
C ILE A 25 -1.73 -11.03 9.41
N GLU A 26 -1.20 -10.02 10.11
CA GLU A 26 -1.00 -10.10 11.57
C GLU A 26 -2.24 -9.71 12.38
N GLY A 27 -3.31 -9.26 11.72
CA GLY A 27 -4.59 -8.95 12.37
C GLY A 27 -4.54 -7.73 13.31
N MET A 28 -3.51 -6.88 13.20
CA MET A 28 -3.42 -5.66 14.00
C MET A 28 -4.55 -4.69 13.65
N THR A 29 -4.95 -3.88 14.63
CA THR A 29 -5.81 -2.73 14.35
C THR A 29 -5.03 -1.69 13.53
N VAL A 30 -5.74 -0.91 12.72
CA VAL A 30 -5.13 0.18 11.90
C VAL A 30 -4.39 1.17 12.79
N ALA A 31 -4.91 1.48 13.99
CA ALA A 31 -4.29 2.39 14.92
C ALA A 31 -2.97 1.83 15.50
N ALA A 32 -2.94 0.55 15.89
CA ALA A 32 -1.74 -0.10 16.38
C ALA A 32 -0.66 -0.18 15.28
N ALA A 33 -1.04 -0.56 14.06
CA ALA A 33 -0.13 -0.58 12.93
C ALA A 33 0.39 0.83 12.57
N ALA A 34 -0.45 1.86 12.72
CA ALA A 34 -0.03 3.25 12.53
C ALA A 34 1.07 3.66 13.52
N GLN A 35 0.93 3.28 14.79
CA GLN A 35 1.94 3.55 15.82
C GLN A 35 3.28 2.85 15.50
N VAL A 36 3.25 1.57 15.10
CA VAL A 36 4.44 0.82 14.69
C VAL A 36 5.17 1.49 13.52
N LEU A 37 4.42 2.09 12.59
CA LEU A 37 4.97 2.71 11.39
C LEU A 37 5.23 4.22 11.51
N GLY A 38 5.03 4.81 12.70
CA GLY A 38 5.22 6.25 12.91
C GLY A 38 4.22 7.14 12.12
N LEU A 39 3.01 6.64 11.87
CA LEU A 39 1.97 7.34 11.12
C LEU A 39 0.85 7.82 12.07
N SER A 40 0.15 8.88 11.66
CA SER A 40 -1.14 9.19 12.27
C SER A 40 -2.19 8.15 11.87
N ALA A 41 -3.16 7.87 12.76
CA ALA A 41 -4.23 6.90 12.50
C ALA A 41 -5.07 7.27 11.26
N GLY A 42 -5.31 8.57 11.03
CA GLY A 42 -6.01 9.06 9.84
C GLY A 42 -5.22 8.81 8.55
N ASN A 43 -3.91 9.08 8.56
CA ASN A 43 -3.05 8.82 7.41
C ASN A 43 -2.99 7.30 7.12
N ALA A 44 -2.80 6.47 8.14
CA ALA A 44 -2.81 5.02 8.01
C ALA A 44 -4.12 4.48 7.41
N ARG A 45 -5.29 4.98 7.85
CA ARG A 45 -6.58 4.54 7.30
C ARG A 45 -6.71 4.85 5.81
N THR A 46 -6.36 6.07 5.39
CA THR A 46 -6.39 6.48 3.98
C THR A 46 -5.41 5.67 3.14
N ARG A 47 -4.19 5.48 3.64
CA ARG A 47 -3.15 4.67 2.99
C ARG A 47 -3.61 3.23 2.79
N LEU A 48 -4.06 2.58 3.86
CA LEU A 48 -4.56 1.20 3.80
C LEU A 48 -5.72 1.04 2.81
N TYR A 49 -6.67 1.99 2.79
CA TYR A 49 -7.76 1.97 1.83
C TYR A 49 -7.26 2.01 0.38
N ARG A 50 -6.36 2.95 0.07
CA ARG A 50 -5.78 3.08 -1.28
C ARG A 50 -4.97 1.85 -1.68
N SER A 51 -4.16 1.30 -0.77
CA SER A 51 -3.40 0.07 -1.01
C SER A 51 -4.33 -1.10 -1.31
N ARG A 52 -5.41 -1.28 -0.54
CA ARG A 52 -6.41 -2.33 -0.77
C ARG A 52 -7.11 -2.17 -2.11
N GLN A 53 -7.49 -0.96 -2.49
CA GLN A 53 -8.09 -0.71 -3.81
C GLN A 53 -7.14 -1.07 -4.94
N ARG A 54 -5.85 -0.71 -4.83
CA ARG A 54 -4.83 -1.08 -5.82
C ARG A 54 -4.66 -2.60 -5.92
N LEU A 55 -4.56 -3.29 -4.79
CA LEU A 55 -4.42 -4.75 -4.77
C LEU A 55 -5.65 -5.44 -5.37
N ARG A 56 -6.86 -4.98 -5.01
CA ARG A 56 -8.11 -5.49 -5.57
C ARG A 56 -8.20 -5.29 -7.08
N ALA A 57 -7.82 -4.11 -7.58
CA ALA A 57 -7.83 -3.84 -9.02
C ALA A 57 -6.89 -4.76 -9.82
N VAL A 58 -5.78 -5.22 -9.23
CA VAL A 58 -4.92 -6.23 -9.86
C VAL A 58 -5.57 -7.61 -9.86
N LEU A 59 -6.18 -8.00 -8.74
CA LEU A 59 -6.89 -9.29 -8.63
C LEU A 59 -8.10 -9.39 -9.56
N ASP A 60 -8.81 -8.28 -9.73
CA ASP A 60 -9.96 -8.17 -10.63
C ASP A 60 -9.53 -7.95 -12.10
N GLY A 61 -8.22 -7.93 -12.40
CA GLY A 61 -7.67 -7.72 -13.75
C GLY A 61 -7.97 -6.34 -14.35
N THR A 62 -8.43 -5.39 -13.54
CA THR A 62 -8.89 -4.07 -13.97
C THR A 62 -7.74 -3.08 -14.18
N VAL A 63 -6.59 -3.33 -13.56
CA VAL A 63 -5.37 -2.51 -13.74
C VAL A 63 -4.22 -3.41 -14.19
N PRO A 64 -3.57 -3.12 -15.34
CA PRO A 64 -2.38 -3.86 -15.74
C PRO A 64 -1.26 -3.63 -14.72
N MET A 65 -0.53 -4.69 -14.37
CA MET A 65 0.66 -4.60 -13.53
C MET A 65 1.80 -3.91 -14.29
N LEU A 66 1.74 -2.60 -14.42
CA LEU A 66 2.84 -1.79 -14.93
C LEU A 66 3.81 -1.50 -13.77
N PRO A 67 5.13 -1.63 -13.96
CA PRO A 67 6.10 -1.28 -12.93
C PRO A 67 5.99 0.22 -12.63
N VAL A 68 5.72 0.54 -11.35
CA VAL A 68 5.61 1.93 -10.85
C VAL A 68 6.92 2.72 -10.93
N ALA A 69 8.01 2.07 -11.39
CA ALA A 69 9.30 2.70 -11.63
C ALA A 69 9.25 3.82 -12.69
N ALA A 70 8.19 3.92 -13.50
CA ALA A 70 8.05 4.94 -14.54
C ALA A 70 7.35 6.24 -14.12
N LEU A 71 6.93 6.41 -12.85
CA LEU A 71 6.14 7.59 -12.41
C LEU A 71 6.75 8.42 -11.27
N THR A 72 8.02 8.24 -10.93
CA THR A 72 8.71 9.20 -10.04
C THR A 72 9.27 10.36 -10.86
N THR A 73 8.37 11.14 -11.46
CA THR A 73 8.65 12.56 -11.73
C THR A 73 8.24 13.30 -10.45
N THR A 74 9.24 13.92 -9.81
CA THR A 74 9.23 15.14 -8.95
C THR A 74 7.87 15.63 -8.45
N GLU A 75 7.65 15.90 -7.17
CA GLU A 75 8.01 17.14 -6.43
C GLU A 75 7.78 16.86 -4.92
N GLY A 76 8.55 17.32 -3.94
CA GLY A 76 9.35 18.54 -3.92
C GLY A 76 8.50 19.79 -3.66
N ALA A 77 7.66 19.81 -2.62
CA ALA A 77 7.09 21.05 -2.04
C ALA A 77 6.43 20.73 -0.69
N ASP A 78 7.10 21.05 0.41
CA ASP A 78 6.60 22.07 1.33
C ASP A 78 7.68 22.35 2.39
N GLU A 79 8.13 23.60 2.35
CA GLU A 79 8.98 24.34 3.29
C GLU A 79 8.20 24.69 4.56
#